data_AF-A0A645C9U9-F1
#
_entry.id   AF-A0A645C9U9-F1
#
_cell.length_a   1.000
_cell.length_b   1.000
_cell.length_c   1.000
_cell.angle_alpha   90.00
_cell.angle_beta   90.00
_cell.angle_gamma   90.00
#
_symmetry.space_group_name_H-M   'P 1'
#
loop_
_entity.id
_entity.type
_entity.pdbx_description
1 polymer ?
#
loop_
_entity_poly.entity_id
_entity_poly.type
_entity_poly.pdbx_seq_one_letter_code
_entity_poly.pdbx_strand_id
1 'polypeptide(L)' 'MKTILDPDNQRVPQIKQDIKIMDDTKNTVLLIECGFLSNPAEEQKLVSDEYQEKTAWAIYTGLMKYFNEI' A
#
# COMPACT_ATOMS: atom_id res chain seq x y z
N MET A 1 1.97 -4.12 6.07
CA MET A 1 1.18 -4.63 4.91
C MET A 1 1.02 -6.13 4.90
N LYS A 2 2.01 -6.97 4.52
CA LYS A 2 1.79 -8.44 4.38
C LYS A 2 1.13 -9.08 5.60
N THR A 3 1.70 -8.90 6.80
CA THR A 3 1.17 -9.53 8.03
C THR A 3 -0.23 -9.06 8.47
N ILE A 4 -0.70 -7.90 7.99
CA ILE A 4 -1.96 -7.28 8.44
C ILE A 4 -3.07 -7.45 7.39
N LEU A 5 -2.72 -7.32 6.11
CA LEU A 5 -3.68 -7.28 5.00
C LEU A 5 -3.82 -8.63 4.30
N ASP A 6 -2.69 -9.27 4.01
CA ASP A 6 -2.62 -10.51 3.22
C ASP A 6 -1.29 -11.21 3.50
N PRO A 7 -1.26 -12.18 4.44
CA PRO A 7 -0.06 -12.89 4.84
C PRO A 7 0.59 -13.67 3.69
N ASP A 8 -0.20 -14.11 2.72
CA ASP A 8 0.24 -14.91 1.58
C ASP A 8 0.71 -14.05 0.40
N ASN A 9 0.61 -12.73 0.52
CA ASN A 9 0.98 -11.78 -0.52
C ASN A 9 2.45 -11.95 -0.94
N GLN A 10 2.68 -12.25 -2.21
CA GLN A 10 4.02 -12.42 -2.81
C GLN A 10 4.52 -11.18 -3.56
N ARG A 11 3.74 -10.10 -3.63
CA ARG A 11 4.13 -8.86 -4.34
C ARG A 11 5.38 -8.26 -3.70
N VAL A 12 6.28 -7.78 -4.55
CA VAL A 12 7.53 -7.09 -4.16
C VAL A 12 7.45 -5.61 -4.56
N PRO A 13 8.05 -4.69 -3.79
CA PRO A 13 8.12 -3.29 -4.18
C PRO A 13 8.77 -3.15 -5.55
N GLN A 14 8.18 -2.31 -6.41
CA GLN A 14 8.71 -2.01 -7.73
C GLN A 14 9.24 -0.58 -7.77
N ILE A 15 10.39 -0.39 -8.43
CA ILE A 15 10.85 0.95 -8.79
C ILE A 15 9.99 1.41 -9.96
N LYS A 16 9.25 2.50 -9.75
CA LYS A 16 8.46 3.16 -10.80
C LYS A 16 9.21 4.38 -11.30
N GLN A 17 9.13 4.61 -12.60
CA GLN A 17 9.61 5.81 -13.30
C GLN A 17 8.42 6.40 -14.07
N ASP A 18 8.55 7.65 -14.50
CA ASP A 18 7.55 8.36 -15.31
C ASP A 18 6.21 8.59 -14.60
N ILE A 19 6.23 8.58 -13.27
CA ILE A 19 5.08 8.98 -12.45
C ILE A 19 5.34 10.41 -12.00
N LYS A 20 4.71 11.38 -12.68
CA LYS A 20 4.90 12.83 -12.49
C LYS A 20 5.01 13.25 -11.02
N ILE A 21 4.08 12.80 -10.17
CA ILE A 21 4.07 13.16 -8.75
C ILE A 21 5.27 12.59 -7.99
N MET A 22 5.77 11.41 -8.38
CA MET A 22 6.97 10.83 -7.79
C MET A 22 8.23 11.52 -8.32
N ASP A 23 8.29 11.77 -9.62
CA ASP A 23 9.47 12.35 -10.29
C ASP A 23 9.71 13.83 -9.89
N ASP A 24 8.64 14.60 -9.68
CA ASP A 24 8.74 16.02 -9.31
C ASP A 24 8.94 16.24 -7.80
N THR A 25 8.68 15.23 -6.96
CA THR A 25 8.71 15.40 -5.50
C THR A 25 10.14 15.42 -4.98
N LYS A 26 10.48 16.45 -4.20
CA LYS A 26 11.82 16.59 -3.57
C LYS A 26 11.97 15.79 -2.27
N ASN A 27 10.86 15.36 -1.67
CA ASN A 27 10.82 14.59 -0.44
C ASN A 27 10.73 13.08 -0.73
N THR A 28 10.89 12.24 0.29
CA THR A 28 10.65 10.79 0.17
C THR A 28 9.18 10.55 -0.18
N VAL A 29 8.94 9.79 -1.26
CA VAL A 29 7.62 9.46 -1.77
C VAL A 29 7.49 7.95 -1.99
N LEU A 30 6.30 7.42 -1.70
CA LEU A 30 5.95 6.01 -1.86
C LEU A 30 4.60 5.93 -2.57
N LEU A 31 4.47 5.04 -3.54
CA LEU A 31 3.19 4.69 -4.17
C LEU A 31 2.74 3.33 -3.63
N ILE A 32 1.53 3.29 -3.06
CA ILE A 32 0.94 2.07 -2.51
C ILE A 32 -0.30 1.74 -3.35
N GLU A 33 -0.20 0.65 -4.12
CA GLU A 33 -1.33 0.08 -4.84
C GLU A 33 -2.09 -0.86 -3.88
N CYS A 34 -3.28 -0.44 -3.43
CA CYS A 34 -4.06 -1.19 -2.43
C CYS A 34 -4.75 -2.44 -2.99
N GLY A 35 -4.91 -2.54 -4.30
CA GLY A 35 -5.55 -3.66 -4.99
C GLY A 35 -5.86 -3.34 -6.44
N PHE A 36 -6.42 -4.30 -7.17
CA PHE A 36 -6.78 -4.15 -8.59
C PHE A 36 -8.28 -3.94 -8.79
N LEU A 37 -8.68 -2.76 -9.30
CA LEU A 37 -10.07 -2.50 -9.71
C LEU A 37 -10.52 -3.38 -10.88
N SER A 38 -9.58 -3.83 -11.73
CA SER A 38 -9.89 -4.74 -12.84
C SER A 38 -10.17 -6.18 -12.40
N ASN A 39 -9.92 -6.51 -11.13
CA ASN A 39 -10.26 -7.79 -10.53
C ASN A 39 -11.51 -7.61 -9.67
N PRO A 40 -12.68 -8.14 -10.08
CA PRO A 40 -13.94 -7.95 -9.35
C PRO A 40 -13.89 -8.36 -7.88
N ALA A 41 -13.09 -9.37 -7.54
CA ALA A 41 -12.94 -9.82 -6.15
C ALA A 41 -12.09 -8.85 -5.30
N GLU A 42 -11.14 -8.15 -5.90
CA GLU A 42 -10.37 -7.10 -5.21
C GLU A 42 -11.14 -5.78 -5.18
N GLU A 43 -11.85 -5.44 -6.26
CA GLU A 43 -12.76 -4.28 -6.31
C GLU A 43 -13.77 -4.29 -5.15
N GLN A 44 -14.44 -5.44 -4.92
CA GLN A 44 -15.39 -5.60 -3.81
C GLN A 44 -14.75 -5.38 -2.44
N LYS A 45 -13.47 -5.74 -2.28
CA LYS A 45 -12.73 -5.46 -1.04
C LYS A 45 -12.41 -3.96 -0.94
N LEU A 46 -11.98 -3.33 -2.02
CA LEU A 46 -11.59 -1.92 -2.03
C LEU A 46 -12.73 -0.98 -1.62
N VAL A 47 -13.99 -1.36 -1.87
CA VAL A 47 -15.17 -0.59 -1.46
C VAL A 47 -15.67 -0.90 -0.05
N SER A 48 -15.07 -1.85 0.68
CA SER A 48 -15.52 -2.21 2.03
C SER A 48 -14.77 -1.44 3.12
N ASP A 49 -15.53 -0.93 4.09
CA ASP A 49 -14.98 -0.17 5.22
C ASP A 49 -13.95 -0.99 6.01
N GLU A 50 -14.23 -2.28 6.23
CA GLU A 50 -13.33 -3.19 6.95
C GLU A 50 -11.97 -3.32 6.25
N TYR A 51 -11.96 -3.44 4.92
CA TYR A 51 -10.72 -3.58 4.17
C TYR A 51 -9.95 -2.26 4.11
N GLN A 52 -10.65 -1.14 3.97
CA GLN A 52 -10.05 0.20 4.01
C GLN A 52 -9.40 0.47 5.38
N GLU A 53 -10.07 0.12 6.48
CA GLU A 53 -9.52 0.26 7.84
C GLU A 53 -8.29 -0.63 8.04
N LYS A 54 -8.35 -1.90 7.63
CA LYS A 54 -7.18 -2.82 7.65
C LYS A 54 -6.02 -2.26 6.83
N THR A 55 -6.31 -1.65 5.68
CA THR A 55 -5.29 -1.04 4.82
C THR A 55 -4.64 0.18 5.50
N ALA A 56 -5.44 1.08 6.08
CA ALA A 56 -4.95 2.23 6.82
C ALA A 56 -4.05 1.81 8.00
N TRP A 57 -4.47 0.82 8.79
CA TRP A 57 -3.67 0.25 9.86
C TRP A 57 -2.36 -0.35 9.37
N ALA A 58 -2.40 -1.04 8.23
CA ALA A 58 -1.21 -1.66 7.66
C ALA A 58 -0.18 -0.63 7.17
N ILE A 59 -0.63 0.52 6.69
CA ILE A 59 0.21 1.67 6.31
C ILE A 59 0.77 2.35 7.55
N TYR A 60 -0.08 2.66 8.53
CA TYR A 60 0.33 3.29 9.79
C TYR A 60 1.41 2.49 10.51
N THR A 61 1.21 1.17 10.68
CA THR A 61 2.20 0.30 11.33
C THR A 61 3.51 0.25 10.54
N GLY A 62 3.44 0.31 9.20
CA GLY A 62 4.64 0.40 8.35
C GLY A 62 5.42 1.70 8.56
N LEU A 63 4.72 2.83 8.65
CA LEU A 63 5.34 4.14 8.94
C LEU A 63 5.95 4.16 10.34
N MET A 64 5.23 3.67 11.36
CA MET A 64 5.76 3.58 12.73
C MET A 64 7.01 2.70 12.78
N LYS A 65 7.03 1.58 12.07
CA LYS A 65 8.22 0.74 11.97
C LYS A 65 9.40 1.50 11.35
N TYR A 66 9.17 2.21 10.24
CA TYR A 66 10.19 2.99 9.56
C TYR A 66 10.77 4.11 10.44
N PHE A 67 9.91 4.88 11.12
CA PHE A 67 10.35 6.01 11.93
C PHE A 67 10.95 5.60 13.29
N ASN A 68 10.57 4.44 13.83
CA ASN A 68 11.03 3.97 15.14
C ASN A 68 12.20 2.97 15.07
N GLU A 69 12.74 2.68 13.87
CA GLU A 69 13.85 1.74 13.63
C GLU A 69 13.69 0.34 14.31
N ILE A 70 12.46 -0.18 14.39
CA ILE A 70 12.18 -1.55 14.86
C ILE A 70 12.15 -2.52 13.67
#